data_AF-A0A7R9D7F5-F1
#
_entry.id   AF-A0A7R9D7F5-F1
#
_cell.length_a   1.000
_cell.length_b   1.000
_cell.length_c   1.000
_cell.angle_alpha   90.00
_cell.angle_beta   90.00
_cell.angle_gamma   90.00
#
_symmetry.space_group_name_H-M   'P 1'
#
loop_
_entity.id
_entity.type
_entity.pdbx_description
1 polymer ?
#
loop_
_entity_poly.entity_id
_entity_poly.type
_entity_poly.pdbx_seq_one_letter_code
_entity_poly.pdbx_strand_id
1 'polypeptide(L)'
;MTQPSFNHNKTLKPVTKQLAKPVKYIIQQPLSLATSPTQSIPSKAVTYADYDFQEWTRDFHNQGAMTLLCPGTASWNSLAGCPEASVCNIYRAVQAVGEQGSLGLVVAHWSGSYHLTPHPFSWPGFMVGAGLAWNTSTHWDYLHNSLSDLLDTHIFLDFAGTIGRVIMELGYAETFVLRSSRGQEPGDLSDLPAQDGSTLYRLLTDPDNVSLENLSVDMFGRVTKYIKKCQSNMFQAQLKCEFGEMIIQELQLAADLMLTACRIGRTLIGVGVNPNSNMGLAVINLGVCNLPPTFRTDIANKLLAHIEQYKGTWLQRHLPGGLQNSLLVLTSALHRFVPTEPQND
;
A
#
# COMPACT_ATOMS: atom_id res chain seq x y z
N MET A 1 -46.78 28.58 -67.35
CA MET A 1 -46.81 29.12 -65.98
C MET A 1 -45.99 28.18 -65.09
N THR A 2 -44.66 28.25 -65.16
CA THR A 2 -43.76 29.07 -64.31
C THR A 2 -43.61 28.53 -62.89
N GLN A 3 -42.50 27.81 -62.68
CA GLN A 3 -41.84 27.61 -61.38
C GLN A 3 -41.50 28.97 -60.73
N PRO A 4 -41.24 28.95 -59.42
CA PRO A 4 -40.14 29.70 -58.86
C PRO A 4 -39.10 28.76 -58.26
N SER A 5 -37.89 28.86 -58.80
CA SER A 5 -36.63 28.44 -58.19
C SER A 5 -36.30 29.33 -56.99
N PHE A 6 -35.89 28.74 -55.87
CA PHE A 6 -34.92 29.38 -54.97
C PHE A 6 -33.94 28.34 -54.44
N ASN A 7 -32.70 28.54 -54.85
CA ASN A 7 -31.51 27.85 -54.43
C ASN A 7 -30.87 28.70 -53.33
N HIS A 8 -30.48 28.13 -52.18
CA HIS A 8 -29.30 28.59 -51.44
C HIS A 8 -28.88 27.60 -50.35
N ASN A 9 -27.74 26.98 -50.63
CA ASN A 9 -26.77 26.43 -49.69
C ASN A 9 -26.82 27.05 -48.29
N LYS A 10 -27.17 26.24 -47.29
CA LYS A 10 -26.57 26.32 -45.94
C LYS A 10 -26.19 24.92 -45.48
N THR A 11 -24.90 24.66 -45.58
CA THR A 11 -24.18 23.54 -45.00
C THR A 11 -24.50 23.44 -43.51
N LEU A 12 -25.22 22.38 -43.11
CA LEU A 12 -25.37 21.98 -41.71
C LEU A 12 -23.99 21.50 -41.21
N LYS A 13 -23.33 22.32 -40.40
CA LYS A 13 -22.14 21.89 -39.64
C LYS A 13 -22.58 20.83 -38.62
N PRO A 14 -21.92 19.66 -38.54
CA PRO A 14 -22.17 18.73 -37.46
C PRO A 14 -21.67 19.34 -36.15
N VAL A 15 -22.55 19.44 -35.15
CA VAL A 15 -22.18 19.75 -33.78
C VAL A 15 -21.50 18.51 -33.21
N THR A 16 -20.17 18.47 -33.29
CA THR A 16 -19.35 17.49 -32.57
C THR A 16 -19.48 17.78 -31.08
N LYS A 17 -20.28 16.96 -30.37
CA LYS A 17 -20.13 16.80 -28.92
C LYS A 17 -18.74 16.22 -28.68
N GLN A 18 -17.80 17.09 -28.30
CA GLN A 18 -16.47 16.69 -27.89
C GLN A 18 -16.62 16.00 -26.52
N LEU A 19 -16.74 14.67 -26.55
CA LEU A 19 -16.57 13.83 -25.36
C LEU A 19 -15.16 14.12 -24.83
N ALA A 20 -15.08 14.84 -23.71
CA ALA A 20 -13.85 14.96 -22.95
C ALA A 20 -13.47 13.55 -22.48
N LYS A 21 -12.54 12.92 -23.20
CA LYS A 21 -11.89 11.70 -22.72
C LYS A 21 -10.98 12.12 -21.56
N PRO A 22 -11.16 11.61 -20.33
CA PRO A 22 -10.23 11.88 -19.25
C PRO A 22 -8.86 11.32 -19.65
N VAL A 23 -7.85 12.19 -19.65
CA VAL A 23 -6.48 11.83 -19.95
C VAL A 23 -5.91 11.09 -18.74
N LYS A 24 -5.56 9.81 -18.94
CA LYS A 24 -4.96 8.94 -17.92
C LYS A 24 -3.44 9.16 -17.92
N TYR A 25 -2.89 9.68 -16.82
CA TYR A 25 -1.46 9.60 -16.53
C TYR A 25 -1.27 8.82 -15.22
N ILE A 26 -0.57 7.68 -15.30
CA ILE A 26 0.02 7.01 -14.13
C ILE A 26 1.46 7.54 -14.07
N ILE A 27 1.77 8.35 -13.06
CA ILE A 27 3.10 8.93 -12.87
C ILE A 27 3.77 8.20 -11.69
N GLN A 28 4.94 7.63 -11.94
CA GLN A 28 5.65 6.76 -11.00
C GLN A 28 6.64 7.50 -10.08
N GLN A 29 6.58 8.84 -10.00
CA GLN A 29 7.34 9.71 -9.07
C GLN A 29 6.87 11.17 -9.26
N PRO A 30 6.62 11.97 -8.21
CA PRO A 30 6.40 13.39 -8.41
C PRO A 30 7.75 14.10 -8.65
N LEU A 31 7.75 15.06 -9.55
CA LEU A 31 8.68 16.17 -9.48
C LEU A 31 7.92 17.33 -8.83
N SER A 32 8.57 18.02 -7.88
CA SER A 32 8.02 19.27 -7.35
C SER A 32 8.01 20.30 -8.49
N LEU A 33 6.82 20.58 -9.03
CA LEU A 33 6.65 21.64 -10.03
C LEU A 33 6.14 22.89 -9.32
N ALA A 34 7.08 23.67 -8.80
CA ALA A 34 6.79 24.98 -8.23
C ALA A 34 7.78 26.02 -8.77
N THR A 35 7.66 26.39 -10.05
CA THR A 35 8.29 27.61 -10.61
C THR A 35 7.63 28.04 -11.94
N SER A 36 6.50 28.78 -11.88
CA SER A 36 6.09 29.84 -12.83
C SER A 36 4.59 30.17 -12.67
N PRO A 37 4.18 31.44 -12.45
CA PRO A 37 2.78 31.78 -12.14
C PRO A 37 1.82 31.72 -13.33
N THR A 38 2.31 31.59 -14.57
CA THR A 38 1.45 31.72 -15.76
C THR A 38 1.13 30.40 -16.46
N GLN A 39 1.76 29.29 -16.09
CA GLN A 39 1.55 27.98 -16.76
C GLN A 39 1.65 26.74 -15.84
N SER A 40 1.88 26.90 -14.53
CA SER A 40 1.96 25.74 -13.62
C SER A 40 0.62 25.44 -12.96
N ILE A 41 0.26 24.15 -12.91
CA ILE A 41 -0.93 23.66 -12.19
C ILE A 41 -0.44 23.19 -10.81
N PRO A 42 -0.87 23.84 -9.71
CA PRO A 42 -0.59 23.35 -8.37
C PRO A 42 -0.96 21.88 -8.20
N SER A 43 -0.02 21.08 -7.72
CA SER A 43 -0.22 19.68 -7.41
C SER A 43 0.12 19.38 -5.95
N LYS A 44 -0.70 18.55 -5.31
CA LYS A 44 -0.47 18.10 -3.94
C LYS A 44 -0.37 16.58 -3.90
N ALA A 45 0.85 16.11 -3.62
CA ALA A 45 1.10 14.73 -3.22
C ALA A 45 0.58 14.53 -1.80
N VAL A 46 -0.30 13.54 -1.65
CA VAL A 46 -0.89 13.17 -0.35
C VAL A 46 -0.64 11.71 -0.09
N THR A 47 -0.14 11.45 1.12
CA THR A 47 0.22 10.12 1.58
C THR A 47 -0.80 9.56 2.57
N TYR A 48 -1.63 10.38 3.23
CA TYR A 48 -2.50 9.98 4.35
C TYR A 48 -3.96 9.75 3.96
N ALA A 49 -4.62 8.83 4.67
CA ALA A 49 -6.02 8.45 4.47
C ALA A 49 -7.01 9.58 4.82
N ASP A 50 -6.70 10.34 5.86
CA ASP A 50 -7.59 11.33 6.49
C ASP A 50 -7.41 12.75 5.94
N TYR A 51 -6.51 12.95 4.97
CA TYR A 51 -6.23 14.26 4.40
C TYR A 51 -7.48 14.93 3.82
N ASP A 52 -7.69 16.19 4.23
CA ASP A 52 -8.77 17.02 3.70
C ASP A 52 -8.32 17.70 2.40
N PHE A 53 -8.63 17.03 1.28
CA PHE A 53 -8.40 17.61 -0.05
C PHE A 53 -9.25 18.86 -0.28
N GLN A 54 -10.47 18.91 0.27
CA GLN A 54 -11.40 20.01 0.04
C GLN A 54 -10.92 21.30 0.69
N GLU A 55 -10.44 21.23 1.93
CA GLU A 55 -9.86 22.38 2.61
C GLU A 55 -8.66 22.92 1.82
N TRP A 56 -7.76 22.03 1.38
CA TRP A 56 -6.56 22.44 0.65
C TRP A 56 -6.88 23.06 -0.72
N THR A 57 -7.84 22.53 -1.47
CA THR A 57 -8.19 23.05 -2.80
C THR A 57 -9.00 24.34 -2.76
N ARG A 58 -9.69 24.64 -1.65
CA ARG A 58 -10.58 25.80 -1.52
C ARG A 58 -9.87 27.12 -1.79
N ASP A 59 -8.67 27.30 -1.24
CA ASP A 59 -7.92 28.54 -1.39
C ASP A 59 -7.46 28.76 -2.83
N PHE A 60 -7.05 27.69 -3.52
CA PHE A 60 -6.68 27.76 -4.93
C PHE A 60 -7.89 28.03 -5.83
N HIS A 61 -9.02 27.38 -5.53
CA HIS A 61 -10.27 27.60 -6.25
C HIS A 61 -10.75 29.05 -6.12
N ASN A 62 -10.72 29.61 -4.90
CA ASN A 62 -11.07 31.01 -4.64
C ASN A 62 -10.18 32.02 -5.40
N GLN A 63 -8.95 31.61 -5.73
CA GLN A 63 -8.01 32.40 -6.53
C GLN A 63 -8.15 32.16 -8.05
N GLY A 64 -9.11 31.33 -8.49
CA GLY A 64 -9.31 30.97 -9.89
C GLY A 64 -8.25 30.03 -10.45
N ALA A 65 -7.46 29.37 -9.60
CA ALA A 65 -6.44 28.42 -10.01
C ALA A 65 -7.02 27.00 -10.19
N MET A 66 -6.56 26.30 -11.24
CA MET A 66 -6.86 24.88 -11.43
C MET A 66 -5.90 24.04 -10.59
N THR A 67 -6.40 23.00 -9.93
CA THR A 67 -5.58 22.06 -9.13
C THR A 67 -5.56 20.67 -9.72
N LEU A 68 -4.47 19.93 -9.48
CA LEU A 68 -4.34 18.51 -9.80
C LEU A 68 -3.99 17.73 -8.53
N LEU A 69 -4.83 16.77 -8.14
CA LEU A 69 -4.66 16.04 -6.88
C LEU A 69 -3.80 14.79 -7.09
N CYS A 70 -2.93 14.46 -6.14
CA CYS A 70 -2.07 13.27 -6.25
C CYS A 70 -2.25 12.33 -5.03
N PRO A 71 -3.40 11.63 -4.91
CA PRO A 71 -3.60 10.62 -3.87
C PRO A 71 -2.69 9.40 -4.10
N GLY A 72 -2.33 8.68 -3.04
CA GLY A 72 -1.38 7.59 -3.11
C GLY A 72 -1.98 6.20 -2.90
N THR A 73 -1.38 5.19 -3.52
CA THR A 73 -1.71 3.74 -3.37
C THR A 73 -1.53 3.16 -1.97
N ALA A 74 -1.00 3.93 -1.02
CA ALA A 74 -0.68 3.56 0.36
C ALA A 74 0.09 2.22 0.51
N SER A 75 0.92 1.86 -0.47
CA SER A 75 1.64 0.59 -0.54
C SER A 75 3.15 0.75 -0.34
N TRP A 76 3.58 1.69 0.51
CA TRP A 76 4.99 1.95 0.83
C TRP A 76 5.25 1.72 2.32
N ASN A 77 6.53 1.52 2.70
CA ASN A 77 6.96 1.29 4.09
C ASN A 77 6.13 0.20 4.80
N SER A 78 5.80 -0.85 4.06
CA SER A 78 4.86 -1.90 4.43
C SER A 78 5.31 -3.23 3.81
N LEU A 79 4.78 -4.37 4.24
CA LEU A 79 5.01 -5.65 3.57
C LEU A 79 3.85 -5.99 2.61
N ALA A 80 2.63 -5.58 2.95
CA ALA A 80 1.40 -5.83 2.19
C ALA A 80 0.52 -4.59 1.92
N GLY A 81 1.08 -3.37 2.08
CA GLY A 81 0.35 -2.12 1.86
C GLY A 81 -0.77 -1.84 2.86
N CYS A 82 -1.47 -0.72 2.63
CA CYS A 82 -2.59 -0.26 3.44
C CYS A 82 -3.81 0.03 2.54
N PRO A 83 -4.59 -0.99 2.16
CA PRO A 83 -5.72 -0.82 1.25
C PRO A 83 -6.78 0.14 1.81
N GLU A 84 -7.02 0.16 3.13
CA GLU A 84 -7.95 1.12 3.76
C GLU A 84 -7.56 2.57 3.47
N ALA A 85 -6.28 2.92 3.65
CA ALA A 85 -5.77 4.26 3.36
C ALA A 85 -5.83 4.58 1.87
N SER A 86 -5.49 3.62 1.01
CA SER A 86 -5.53 3.80 -0.43
C SER A 86 -6.94 4.06 -0.96
N VAL A 87 -7.95 3.32 -0.46
CA VAL A 87 -9.34 3.53 -0.90
C VAL A 87 -9.82 4.89 -0.38
N CYS A 88 -9.52 5.23 0.88
CA CYS A 88 -9.97 6.47 1.52
C CYS A 88 -9.43 7.72 0.86
N ASN A 89 -8.11 7.81 0.70
CA ASN A 89 -7.51 9.03 0.16
C ASN A 89 -7.91 9.26 -1.32
N ILE A 90 -8.00 8.20 -2.14
CA ILE A 90 -8.38 8.31 -3.54
C ILE A 90 -9.85 8.69 -3.66
N TYR A 91 -10.74 8.07 -2.88
CA TYR A 91 -12.16 8.41 -2.89
C TYR A 91 -12.39 9.87 -2.50
N ARG A 92 -11.78 10.32 -1.39
CA ARG A 92 -11.88 11.72 -0.94
C ARG A 92 -11.33 12.70 -1.97
N ALA A 93 -10.21 12.37 -2.62
CA ALA A 93 -9.67 13.18 -3.70
C ALA A 93 -10.66 13.31 -4.87
N VAL A 94 -11.31 12.20 -5.28
CA VAL A 94 -12.33 12.23 -6.35
C VAL A 94 -13.52 13.11 -5.97
N GLN A 95 -14.02 13.01 -4.74
CA GLN A 95 -15.13 13.85 -4.28
C GLN A 95 -14.74 15.34 -4.31
N ALA A 96 -13.52 15.67 -3.84
CA ALA A 96 -13.00 17.04 -3.88
C ALA A 96 -12.88 17.58 -5.33
N VAL A 97 -12.44 16.74 -6.29
CA VAL A 97 -12.42 17.12 -7.71
C VAL A 97 -13.82 17.46 -8.22
N GLY A 98 -14.82 16.63 -7.88
CA GLY A 98 -16.21 16.82 -8.31
C GLY A 98 -16.85 18.10 -7.76
N GLU A 99 -16.55 18.45 -6.51
CA GLU A 99 -17.12 19.62 -5.85
C GLU A 99 -16.44 20.94 -6.23
N GLN A 100 -15.13 20.94 -6.44
CA GLN A 100 -14.34 22.18 -6.58
C GLN A 100 -13.79 22.41 -7.99
N GLY A 101 -14.16 21.57 -8.96
CA GLY A 101 -13.77 21.75 -10.36
C GLY A 101 -12.25 21.65 -10.60
N SER A 102 -11.55 20.83 -9.81
CA SER A 102 -10.14 20.49 -10.09
C SER A 102 -9.99 19.86 -11.48
N LEU A 103 -8.79 19.92 -12.05
CA LEU A 103 -8.52 19.36 -13.37
C LEU A 103 -8.65 17.84 -13.39
N GLY A 104 -8.32 17.19 -12.27
CA GLY A 104 -8.37 15.74 -12.11
C GLY A 104 -7.42 15.27 -11.01
N LEU A 105 -7.02 14.00 -11.12
CA LEU A 105 -6.08 13.38 -10.20
C LEU A 105 -5.05 12.49 -10.89
N VAL A 106 -3.91 12.29 -10.21
CA VAL A 106 -2.86 11.35 -10.57
C VAL A 106 -2.67 10.39 -9.40
N VAL A 107 -3.05 9.11 -9.57
CA VAL A 107 -2.80 8.10 -8.53
C VAL A 107 -1.30 7.82 -8.46
N ALA A 108 -0.67 8.21 -7.36
CA ALA A 108 0.75 8.06 -7.15
C ALA A 108 1.08 6.74 -6.45
N HIS A 109 2.16 6.10 -6.89
CA HIS A 109 2.79 5.00 -6.17
C HIS A 109 4.22 5.38 -5.83
N TRP A 110 4.61 5.05 -4.60
CA TRP A 110 5.91 5.38 -4.03
C TRP A 110 6.57 4.09 -3.57
N SER A 111 7.89 4.02 -3.68
CA SER A 111 8.67 2.87 -3.25
C SER A 111 8.84 2.78 -1.73
N GLY A 112 8.61 3.87 -1.00
CA GLY A 112 9.08 4.01 0.38
C GLY A 112 10.61 3.96 0.47
N SER A 113 11.13 3.75 1.68
CA SER A 113 12.57 3.85 1.97
C SER A 113 13.41 2.74 1.34
N TYR A 114 12.87 1.53 1.20
CA TYR A 114 13.63 0.36 0.71
C TYR A 114 12.88 -0.51 -0.31
N HIS A 115 11.69 -0.11 -0.77
CA HIS A 115 10.94 -0.83 -1.82
C HIS A 115 10.64 -2.31 -1.52
N LEU A 116 10.43 -2.66 -0.25
CA LEU A 116 10.12 -4.05 0.13
C LEU A 116 8.69 -4.47 -0.22
N THR A 117 7.76 -3.53 -0.38
CA THR A 117 6.37 -3.85 -0.69
C THR A 117 6.25 -4.31 -2.14
N PRO A 118 5.75 -5.53 -2.41
CA PRO A 118 5.60 -5.98 -3.79
C PRO A 118 4.57 -5.16 -4.57
N HIS A 119 4.78 -5.05 -5.88
CA HIS A 119 3.93 -4.26 -6.77
C HIS A 119 2.44 -4.63 -6.72
N PRO A 120 2.03 -5.92 -6.57
CA PRO A 120 0.62 -6.29 -6.51
C PRO A 120 -0.23 -5.52 -5.49
N PHE A 121 0.37 -5.08 -4.38
CA PHE A 121 -0.33 -4.30 -3.34
C PHE A 121 -0.65 -2.86 -3.74
N SER A 122 -0.19 -2.39 -4.91
CA SER A 122 -0.52 -1.07 -5.45
C SER A 122 -1.81 -1.08 -6.28
N TRP A 123 -2.20 -2.26 -6.81
CA TRP A 123 -3.37 -2.40 -7.68
C TRP A 123 -4.72 -2.01 -7.05
N PRO A 124 -4.98 -2.22 -5.75
CA PRO A 124 -6.20 -1.71 -5.11
C PRO A 124 -6.39 -0.20 -5.37
N GLY A 125 -5.33 0.59 -5.19
CA GLY A 125 -5.38 2.03 -5.42
C GLY A 125 -5.57 2.40 -6.90
N PHE A 126 -4.84 1.75 -7.81
CA PHE A 126 -5.01 1.99 -9.24
C PHE A 126 -6.42 1.62 -9.73
N MET A 127 -6.98 0.51 -9.24
CA MET A 127 -8.34 0.07 -9.59
C MET A 127 -9.39 1.07 -9.11
N VAL A 128 -9.30 1.52 -7.85
CA VAL A 128 -10.22 2.52 -7.30
C VAL A 128 -10.14 3.84 -8.07
N GLY A 129 -8.92 4.34 -8.33
CA GLY A 129 -8.75 5.57 -9.10
C GLY A 129 -9.30 5.46 -10.52
N ALA A 130 -9.06 4.33 -11.20
CA ALA A 130 -9.57 4.10 -12.54
C ALA A 130 -11.09 3.97 -12.60
N GLY A 131 -11.69 3.26 -11.65
CA GLY A 131 -13.14 3.08 -11.55
C GLY A 131 -13.86 4.39 -11.23
N LEU A 132 -13.37 5.13 -10.24
CA LEU A 132 -13.95 6.41 -9.85
C LEU A 132 -13.76 7.51 -10.90
N ALA A 133 -12.68 7.49 -11.68
CA ALA A 133 -12.51 8.40 -12.82
C ALA A 133 -13.55 8.15 -13.93
N TRP A 134 -14.12 6.95 -14.01
CA TRP A 134 -15.21 6.62 -14.94
C TRP A 134 -16.58 6.91 -14.35
N ASN A 135 -16.78 6.61 -13.07
CA ASN A 135 -18.03 6.86 -12.36
C ASN A 135 -17.76 7.38 -10.94
N THR A 136 -17.76 8.70 -10.81
CA THR A 136 -17.53 9.42 -9.54
C THR A 136 -18.66 9.23 -8.53
N SER A 137 -19.84 8.77 -8.98
CA SER A 137 -21.02 8.50 -8.14
C SER A 137 -21.01 7.11 -7.51
N THR A 138 -19.95 6.31 -7.72
CA THR A 138 -19.81 4.99 -7.09
C THR A 138 -19.74 5.13 -5.57
N HIS A 139 -20.64 4.45 -4.85
CA HIS A 139 -20.69 4.54 -3.40
C HIS A 139 -19.51 3.83 -2.73
N TRP A 140 -19.12 4.35 -1.56
CA TRP A 140 -18.04 3.81 -0.73
C TRP A 140 -18.20 2.31 -0.42
N ASP A 141 -19.40 1.89 -0.02
CA ASP A 141 -19.67 0.47 0.31
C ASP A 141 -19.47 -0.47 -0.89
N TYR A 142 -19.76 0.00 -2.10
CA TYR A 142 -19.55 -0.83 -3.30
C TYR A 142 -18.06 -1.10 -3.50
N LEU A 143 -17.21 -0.10 -3.31
CA LEU A 143 -15.76 -0.24 -3.41
C LEU A 143 -15.26 -1.26 -2.38
N HIS A 144 -15.67 -1.13 -1.12
CA HIS A 144 -15.25 -2.05 -0.07
C HIS A 144 -15.66 -3.51 -0.33
N ASN A 145 -16.87 -3.72 -0.85
CA ASN A 145 -17.40 -5.06 -1.03
C ASN A 145 -16.96 -5.73 -2.34
N SER A 146 -16.63 -4.96 -3.38
CA SER A 146 -16.41 -5.50 -4.73
C SER A 146 -14.97 -5.38 -5.21
N LEU A 147 -14.09 -4.68 -4.48
CA LEU A 147 -12.73 -4.39 -4.98
C LEU A 147 -11.89 -5.65 -5.21
N SER A 148 -12.00 -6.67 -4.35
CA SER A 148 -11.32 -7.96 -4.58
C SER A 148 -11.73 -8.58 -5.92
N ASP A 149 -13.03 -8.60 -6.20
CA ASP A 149 -13.59 -9.28 -7.37
C ASP A 149 -13.28 -8.48 -8.64
N LEU A 150 -13.26 -7.15 -8.54
CA LEU A 150 -12.84 -6.27 -9.63
C LEU A 150 -11.35 -6.46 -9.97
N LEU A 151 -10.49 -6.65 -8.95
CA LEU A 151 -9.08 -6.94 -9.15
C LEU A 151 -8.90 -8.29 -9.88
N ASP A 152 -9.61 -9.33 -9.45
CA ASP A 152 -9.55 -10.64 -10.09
C ASP A 152 -10.07 -10.61 -11.52
N THR A 153 -11.15 -9.86 -11.77
CA THR A 153 -11.78 -9.76 -13.09
C THR A 153 -10.94 -8.95 -14.09
N HIS A 154 -10.32 -7.86 -13.65
CA HIS A 154 -9.75 -6.87 -14.57
C HIS A 154 -8.22 -6.78 -14.55
N ILE A 155 -7.57 -7.19 -13.46
CA ILE A 155 -6.11 -7.10 -13.30
C ILE A 155 -5.48 -8.48 -13.35
N PHE A 156 -5.88 -9.37 -12.44
CA PHE A 156 -5.24 -10.67 -12.29
C PHE A 156 -5.78 -11.72 -13.25
N LEU A 157 -6.96 -11.46 -13.83
CA LEU A 157 -7.67 -12.42 -14.67
C LEU A 157 -7.73 -13.80 -13.98
N ASP A 158 -7.97 -13.79 -12.67
CA ASP A 158 -7.96 -14.98 -11.82
C ASP A 158 -9.35 -15.61 -11.84
N PHE A 159 -9.50 -16.70 -12.60
CA PHE A 159 -10.78 -17.40 -12.73
C PHE A 159 -11.26 -18.02 -11.40
N ALA A 160 -10.33 -18.28 -10.48
CA ALA A 160 -10.68 -18.79 -9.15
C ALA A 160 -11.21 -17.70 -8.21
N GLY A 161 -11.01 -16.40 -8.51
CA GLY A 161 -11.46 -15.28 -7.69
C GLY A 161 -10.79 -15.23 -6.30
N THR A 162 -9.48 -15.52 -6.24
CA THR A 162 -8.75 -15.68 -4.97
C THR A 162 -7.70 -14.60 -4.73
N ILE A 163 -7.04 -14.10 -5.77
CA ILE A 163 -5.86 -13.23 -5.61
C ILE A 163 -6.21 -11.83 -5.14
N GLY A 164 -7.24 -11.22 -5.72
CA GLY A 164 -7.76 -9.93 -5.32
C GLY A 164 -8.14 -9.95 -3.85
N ARG A 165 -8.79 -11.03 -3.40
CA ARG A 165 -9.07 -11.25 -1.98
C ARG A 165 -7.79 -11.37 -1.17
N VAL A 166 -6.86 -12.24 -1.54
CA VAL A 166 -5.58 -12.43 -0.83
C VAL A 166 -4.84 -11.10 -0.62
N ILE A 167 -4.77 -10.25 -1.64
CA ILE A 167 -4.12 -8.94 -1.57
C ILE A 167 -4.80 -8.04 -0.54
N MET A 168 -6.13 -7.93 -0.59
CA MET A 168 -6.89 -7.13 0.36
C MET A 168 -6.71 -7.65 1.80
N GLU A 169 -6.80 -8.96 1.99
CA GLU A 169 -6.73 -9.60 3.30
C GLU A 169 -5.35 -9.48 3.96
N LEU A 170 -4.26 -9.58 3.19
CA LEU A 170 -2.91 -9.33 3.71
C LEU A 170 -2.72 -7.86 4.10
N GLY A 171 -3.19 -6.92 3.29
CA GLY A 171 -3.15 -5.48 3.62
C GLY A 171 -4.00 -5.12 4.83
N TYR A 172 -5.16 -5.76 5.02
CA TYR A 172 -5.97 -5.61 6.23
C TYR A 172 -5.28 -6.21 7.46
N ALA A 173 -4.61 -7.35 7.34
CA ALA A 173 -3.83 -7.92 8.43
C ALA A 173 -2.71 -6.97 8.87
N GLU A 174 -2.04 -6.33 7.91
CA GLU A 174 -0.99 -5.36 8.19
C GLU A 174 -1.52 -4.10 8.90
N THR A 175 -2.62 -3.53 8.37
CA THR A 175 -3.27 -2.35 8.94
C THR A 175 -3.85 -2.64 10.33
N PHE A 176 -4.37 -3.86 10.55
CA PHE A 176 -4.86 -4.32 11.84
C PHE A 176 -3.75 -4.36 12.90
N VAL A 177 -2.57 -4.89 12.58
CA VAL A 177 -1.45 -4.92 13.54
C VAL A 177 -0.95 -3.51 13.85
N LEU A 178 -0.92 -2.61 12.86
CA LEU A 178 -0.57 -1.21 13.05
C LEU A 178 -1.51 -0.51 14.04
N ARG A 179 -2.83 -0.55 13.78
CA ARG A 179 -3.84 0.02 14.69
C ARG A 179 -3.75 -0.58 16.09
N SER A 180 -3.59 -1.91 16.17
CA SER A 180 -3.43 -2.61 17.45
C SER A 180 -2.23 -2.09 18.23
N SER A 181 -1.07 -1.89 17.60
CA SER A 181 0.11 -1.35 18.31
C SER A 181 -0.10 0.06 18.85
N ARG A 182 -0.96 0.85 18.19
CA ARG A 182 -1.28 2.23 18.57
C ARG A 182 -2.45 2.34 19.54
N GLY A 183 -3.13 1.24 19.87
CA GLY A 183 -4.36 1.27 20.66
C GLY A 183 -5.51 1.98 19.94
N GLN A 184 -5.51 1.98 18.59
CA GLN A 184 -6.55 2.59 17.78
C GLN A 184 -7.76 1.66 17.64
N GLU A 185 -8.95 2.25 17.64
CA GLU A 185 -10.21 1.53 17.47
C GLU A 185 -10.34 0.92 16.05
N PRO A 186 -11.13 -0.16 15.89
CA PRO A 186 -11.44 -0.69 14.57
C PRO A 186 -12.07 0.38 13.67
N GLY A 187 -11.52 0.56 12.47
CA GLY A 187 -12.00 1.55 11.50
C GLY A 187 -11.41 2.96 11.67
N ASP A 188 -10.56 3.20 12.68
CA ASP A 188 -9.78 4.44 12.74
C ASP A 188 -8.81 4.51 11.54
N LEU A 189 -8.90 5.60 10.77
CA LEU A 189 -8.08 5.84 9.58
C LEU A 189 -7.00 6.90 9.81
N SER A 190 -6.92 7.46 11.01
CA SER A 190 -5.94 8.50 11.34
C SER A 190 -4.51 7.97 11.25
N ASP A 191 -3.63 8.78 10.65
CA ASP A 191 -2.21 8.47 10.43
C ASP A 191 -1.98 7.12 9.72
N LEU A 192 -2.84 6.76 8.77
CA LEU A 192 -2.65 5.63 7.86
C LEU A 192 -2.24 6.10 6.46
N PRO A 193 -1.23 5.51 5.81
CA PRO A 193 -0.23 4.61 6.39
C PRO A 193 0.72 5.38 7.31
N ALA A 194 1.36 4.66 8.23
CA ALA A 194 2.37 5.20 9.14
C ALA A 194 3.59 5.77 8.38
N GLN A 195 4.09 6.94 8.80
CA GLN A 195 5.27 7.56 8.16
C GLN A 195 6.55 6.72 8.30
N ASP A 196 6.74 6.13 9.49
CA ASP A 196 7.87 5.27 9.86
C ASP A 196 7.69 3.80 9.44
N GLY A 197 6.55 3.49 8.82
CA GLY A 197 6.20 2.17 8.31
C GLY A 197 5.34 1.34 9.25
N SER A 198 4.71 0.30 8.69
CA SER A 198 3.78 -0.54 9.44
C SER A 198 4.49 -1.32 10.55
N THR A 199 3.73 -1.76 11.55
CA THR A 199 4.30 -2.51 12.68
C THR A 199 4.94 -3.83 12.26
N LEU A 200 4.38 -4.55 11.29
CA LEU A 200 5.00 -5.78 10.76
C LEU A 200 6.30 -5.45 9.99
N TYR A 201 6.30 -4.39 9.20
CA TYR A 201 7.48 -3.91 8.51
C TYR A 201 8.59 -3.50 9.50
N ARG A 202 8.25 -2.78 10.57
CA ARG A 202 9.21 -2.37 11.60
C ARG A 202 9.71 -3.55 12.44
N LEU A 203 8.86 -4.53 12.77
CA LEU A 203 9.29 -5.75 13.44
C LEU A 203 10.29 -6.57 12.62
N LEU A 204 10.25 -6.45 11.29
CA LEU A 204 11.23 -7.08 10.42
C LEU A 204 12.53 -6.27 10.31
N THR A 205 12.41 -4.95 10.16
CA THR A 205 13.52 -4.07 9.76
C THR A 205 14.27 -3.43 10.93
N ASP A 206 13.54 -3.10 12.01
CA ASP A 206 14.06 -2.44 13.20
C ASP A 206 13.26 -2.84 14.47
N PRO A 207 13.30 -4.13 14.86
CA PRO A 207 12.45 -4.69 15.91
C PRO A 207 12.65 -4.07 17.29
N ASP A 208 13.83 -3.54 17.61
CA ASP A 208 14.17 -3.02 18.93
C ASP A 208 13.42 -1.71 19.25
N ASN A 209 13.01 -0.97 18.22
CA ASN A 209 12.32 0.32 18.37
C ASN A 209 10.79 0.23 18.23
N VAL A 210 10.23 -0.99 18.19
CA VAL A 210 8.78 -1.20 18.10
C VAL A 210 8.17 -1.18 19.51
N SER A 211 7.12 -0.38 19.70
CA SER A 211 6.32 -0.43 20.92
C SER A 211 5.46 -1.70 20.95
N LEU A 212 5.53 -2.43 22.06
CA LEU A 212 4.84 -3.71 22.24
C LEU A 212 3.69 -3.64 23.27
N GLU A 213 3.44 -2.47 23.85
CA GLU A 213 2.50 -2.27 24.98
C GLU A 213 1.09 -2.77 24.68
N ASN A 214 0.57 -2.46 23.48
CA ASN A 214 -0.78 -2.82 23.07
C ASN A 214 -0.86 -4.13 22.27
N LEU A 215 0.27 -4.83 22.11
CA LEU A 215 0.36 -6.05 21.32
C LEU A 215 0.33 -7.28 22.22
N SER A 216 -0.21 -8.39 21.71
CA SER A 216 -0.29 -9.65 22.47
C SER A 216 0.11 -10.87 21.65
N VAL A 217 0.55 -11.91 22.37
CA VAL A 217 0.90 -13.22 21.81
C VAL A 217 -0.29 -13.87 21.09
N ASP A 218 -1.51 -13.70 21.62
CA ASP A 218 -2.73 -14.21 21.01
C ASP A 218 -3.04 -13.48 19.69
N MET A 219 -2.92 -12.15 19.67
CA MET A 219 -3.11 -11.36 18.46
C MET A 219 -2.19 -11.86 17.34
N PHE A 220 -0.88 -11.99 17.60
CA PHE A 220 0.04 -12.55 16.60
C PHE A 220 -0.30 -13.98 16.20
N GLY A 221 -0.86 -14.78 17.11
CA GLY A 221 -1.39 -16.12 16.80
C GLY A 221 -2.55 -16.08 15.80
N ARG A 222 -3.50 -15.15 15.99
CA ARG A 222 -4.64 -14.93 15.08
C ARG A 222 -4.17 -14.42 13.72
N VAL A 223 -3.31 -13.41 13.69
CA VAL A 223 -2.75 -12.85 12.45
C VAL A 223 -1.92 -13.90 11.69
N THR A 224 -1.12 -14.70 12.38
CA THR A 224 -0.36 -15.81 11.77
C THR A 224 -1.29 -16.83 11.09
N LYS A 225 -2.38 -17.23 11.75
CA LYS A 225 -3.38 -18.13 11.15
C LYS A 225 -4.03 -17.51 9.92
N TYR A 226 -4.29 -16.20 9.99
CA TYR A 226 -4.87 -15.44 8.89
C TYR A 226 -3.98 -15.41 7.65
N ILE A 227 -2.70 -15.04 7.82
CA ILE A 227 -1.72 -15.02 6.73
C ILE A 227 -1.53 -16.41 6.12
N LYS A 228 -1.46 -17.47 6.93
CA LYS A 228 -1.36 -18.85 6.43
C LYS A 228 -2.58 -19.29 5.63
N LYS A 229 -3.78 -18.80 5.98
CA LYS A 229 -4.99 -19.02 5.18
C LYS A 229 -4.85 -18.34 3.82
N CYS A 230 -4.34 -17.11 3.77
CA CYS A 230 -4.04 -16.43 2.50
C CYS A 230 -3.04 -17.22 1.65
N GLN A 231 -1.94 -17.72 2.23
CA GLN A 231 -0.99 -18.60 1.52
C GLN A 231 -1.66 -19.85 0.96
N SER A 232 -2.56 -20.47 1.74
CA SER A 232 -3.29 -21.67 1.30
C SER A 232 -4.20 -21.36 0.11
N ASN A 233 -4.87 -20.20 0.13
CA ASN A 233 -5.75 -19.75 -0.95
C ASN A 233 -4.96 -19.44 -2.24
N MET A 234 -3.73 -18.95 -2.15
CA MET A 234 -2.89 -18.67 -3.33
C MET A 234 -2.65 -19.93 -4.18
N PHE A 235 -2.65 -21.14 -3.60
CA PHE A 235 -2.48 -22.39 -4.36
C PHE A 235 -3.69 -22.74 -5.25
N GLN A 236 -4.85 -22.15 -4.98
CA GLN A 236 -6.07 -22.36 -5.78
C GLN A 236 -6.16 -21.38 -6.95
N ALA A 237 -5.29 -20.37 -6.98
CA ALA A 237 -5.35 -19.28 -7.94
C ALA A 237 -5.07 -19.75 -9.37
N GLN A 238 -5.80 -19.16 -10.32
CA GLN A 238 -5.72 -19.46 -11.75
C GLN A 238 -5.56 -18.17 -12.56
N LEU A 239 -4.42 -17.49 -12.36
CA LEU A 239 -4.12 -16.22 -13.03
C LEU A 239 -3.91 -16.46 -14.53
N LYS A 240 -4.55 -15.61 -15.33
CA LYS A 240 -4.35 -15.53 -16.79
C LYS A 240 -3.74 -14.20 -17.24
N CYS A 241 -3.41 -13.32 -16.30
CA CYS A 241 -2.72 -12.08 -16.60
C CYS A 241 -1.24 -12.30 -16.97
N GLU A 242 -0.66 -11.27 -17.56
CA GLU A 242 0.78 -11.20 -17.76
C GLU A 242 1.51 -11.25 -16.40
N PHE A 243 2.60 -12.01 -16.34
CA PHE A 243 3.40 -12.18 -15.11
C PHE A 243 2.69 -12.89 -13.95
N GLY A 244 1.65 -13.71 -14.21
CA GLY A 244 0.91 -14.42 -13.16
C GLY A 244 1.80 -15.21 -12.18
N GLU A 245 2.79 -15.96 -12.68
CA GLU A 245 3.73 -16.71 -11.83
C GLU A 245 4.59 -15.79 -10.94
N MET A 246 5.06 -14.66 -11.49
CA MET A 246 5.83 -13.66 -10.75
C MET A 246 4.98 -13.04 -9.63
N ILE A 247 3.72 -12.74 -9.90
CA ILE A 247 2.78 -12.19 -8.91
C ILE A 247 2.61 -13.18 -7.74
N ILE A 248 2.46 -14.48 -8.01
CA ILE A 248 2.38 -15.49 -6.95
C ILE A 248 3.66 -15.50 -6.11
N GLN A 249 4.84 -15.45 -6.73
CA GLN A 249 6.12 -15.42 -6.00
C GLN A 249 6.25 -14.16 -5.12
N GLU A 250 5.86 -13.00 -5.66
CA GLU A 250 5.84 -11.73 -4.92
C GLU A 250 4.90 -11.79 -3.69
N LEU A 251 3.70 -12.35 -3.86
CA LEU A 251 2.73 -12.48 -2.78
C LEU A 251 3.16 -13.52 -1.73
N GLN A 252 3.77 -14.63 -2.16
CA GLN A 252 4.32 -15.64 -1.26
C GLN A 252 5.43 -15.06 -0.40
N LEU A 253 6.37 -14.32 -1.01
CA LEU A 253 7.45 -13.66 -0.29
C LEU A 253 6.93 -12.64 0.72
N ALA A 254 5.96 -11.80 0.35
CA ALA A 254 5.33 -10.87 1.30
C ALA A 254 4.70 -11.60 2.49
N ALA A 255 3.93 -12.66 2.24
CA ALA A 255 3.33 -13.46 3.30
C ALA A 255 4.38 -14.10 4.23
N ASP A 256 5.49 -14.60 3.67
CA ASP A 256 6.58 -15.18 4.44
C ASP A 256 7.35 -14.16 5.27
N LEU A 257 7.55 -12.95 4.75
CA LEU A 257 8.11 -11.82 5.51
C LEU A 257 7.18 -11.41 6.66
N MET A 258 5.87 -11.30 6.42
CA MET A 258 4.88 -11.00 7.46
C MET A 258 4.84 -12.08 8.55
N LEU A 259 4.95 -13.36 8.19
CA LEU A 259 5.03 -14.47 9.14
C LEU A 259 6.30 -14.41 9.98
N THR A 260 7.44 -14.06 9.37
CA THR A 260 8.70 -13.82 10.11
C THR A 260 8.54 -12.66 11.09
N ALA A 261 7.96 -11.53 10.66
CA ALA A 261 7.67 -10.39 11.53
C ALA A 261 6.74 -10.76 12.71
N CYS A 262 5.68 -11.54 12.46
CA CYS A 262 4.79 -12.05 13.51
C CYS A 262 5.53 -12.92 14.52
N ARG A 263 6.46 -13.77 14.06
CA ARG A 263 7.28 -14.62 14.94
C ARG A 263 8.24 -13.79 15.81
N ILE A 264 8.86 -12.76 15.24
CA ILE A 264 9.72 -11.82 15.98
C ILE A 264 8.90 -11.11 17.06
N GLY A 265 7.80 -10.46 16.68
CA GLY A 265 6.94 -9.72 17.63
C GLY A 265 6.39 -10.60 18.75
N ARG A 266 5.89 -11.80 18.41
CA ARG A 266 5.41 -12.77 19.41
C ARG A 266 6.49 -13.15 20.42
N THR A 267 7.73 -13.33 19.97
CA THR A 267 8.84 -13.77 20.83
C THR A 267 9.35 -12.62 21.70
N LEU A 268 9.46 -11.40 21.15
CA LEU A 268 9.80 -10.21 21.92
C LEU A 268 8.80 -9.96 23.06
N ILE A 269 7.50 -10.07 22.78
CA ILE A 269 6.47 -9.97 23.82
C ILE A 269 6.68 -11.06 24.88
N GLY A 270 6.87 -12.30 24.47
CA GLY A 270 7.00 -13.44 25.39
C GLY A 270 8.17 -13.30 26.36
N VAL A 271 9.30 -12.75 25.92
CA VAL A 271 10.48 -12.49 26.79
C VAL A 271 10.30 -11.20 27.61
N GLY A 272 9.55 -10.23 27.08
CA GLY A 272 9.33 -8.91 27.68
C GLY A 272 8.15 -8.79 28.66
N VAL A 273 7.42 -9.89 28.94
CA VAL A 273 6.28 -9.86 29.87
C VAL A 273 6.75 -9.50 31.28
N ASN A 274 6.12 -8.51 31.87
CA ASN A 274 6.37 -8.13 33.25
C ASN A 274 5.75 -9.17 34.21
N PRO A 275 6.54 -9.84 35.08
CA PRO A 275 6.03 -10.82 36.04
C PRO A 275 5.10 -10.19 37.09
N ASN A 276 5.20 -8.88 37.31
CA ASN A 276 4.39 -8.12 38.27
C ASN A 276 3.55 -7.08 37.52
N SER A 277 2.46 -7.52 36.89
CA SER A 277 1.56 -6.68 36.07
C SER A 277 0.88 -5.52 36.81
N ASN A 278 1.03 -5.43 38.14
CA ASN A 278 0.38 -4.42 38.98
C ASN A 278 1.18 -3.10 39.08
N MET A 279 2.39 -3.03 38.48
CA MET A 279 3.21 -1.83 38.48
C MET A 279 4.04 -1.73 37.18
N GLY A 280 3.98 -0.57 36.51
CA GLY A 280 4.71 -0.33 35.25
C GLY A 280 4.01 -0.89 34.01
N LEU A 281 4.75 -0.96 32.90
CA LEU A 281 4.24 -1.49 31.63
C LEU A 281 4.03 -3.01 31.73
N ALA A 282 2.97 -3.52 31.09
CA ALA A 282 2.68 -4.96 31.05
C ALA A 282 3.71 -5.75 30.23
N VAL A 283 4.25 -5.12 29.18
CA VAL A 283 5.27 -5.68 28.30
C VAL A 283 6.29 -4.60 27.98
N ILE A 284 7.58 -4.93 28.04
CA ILE A 284 8.67 -4.07 27.59
C ILE A 284 9.44 -4.73 26.45
N ASN A 285 9.89 -3.94 25.48
CA ASN A 285 10.74 -4.47 24.41
C ASN A 285 12.19 -4.54 24.90
N LEU A 286 12.66 -5.75 25.20
CA LEU A 286 14.04 -6.00 25.63
C LEU A 286 15.03 -6.06 24.46
N GLY A 287 14.55 -5.97 23.21
CA GLY A 287 15.36 -6.04 22.01
C GLY A 287 15.81 -7.45 21.63
N VAL A 288 16.27 -7.58 20.38
CA VAL A 288 16.64 -8.85 19.74
C VAL A 288 17.83 -9.52 20.41
N CYS A 289 18.75 -8.75 21.00
CA CYS A 289 19.92 -9.30 21.69
C CYS A 289 19.56 -10.19 22.89
N ASN A 290 18.41 -9.94 23.51
CA ASN A 290 17.89 -10.69 24.67
C ASN A 290 17.02 -11.89 24.27
N LEU A 291 16.86 -12.17 22.97
CA LEU A 291 16.14 -13.36 22.50
C LEU A 291 17.01 -14.63 22.63
N PRO A 292 16.39 -15.82 22.78
CA PRO A 292 17.12 -17.07 22.85
C PRO A 292 18.07 -17.26 21.66
N PRO A 293 19.33 -17.68 21.86
CA PRO A 293 20.30 -17.83 20.76
C PRO A 293 19.80 -18.74 19.63
N THR A 294 19.12 -19.83 19.97
CA THR A 294 18.53 -20.75 18.98
C THR A 294 17.45 -20.09 18.13
N PHE A 295 16.61 -19.23 18.73
CA PHE A 295 15.62 -18.45 18.01
C PHE A 295 16.27 -17.44 17.07
N ARG A 296 17.31 -16.73 17.55
CA ARG A 296 18.07 -15.78 16.75
C ARG A 296 18.68 -16.45 15.51
N THR A 297 19.31 -17.62 15.67
CA THR A 297 19.84 -18.41 14.55
C THR A 297 18.74 -18.86 13.57
N ASP A 298 17.57 -19.29 14.05
CA ASP A 298 16.45 -19.67 13.16
C ASP A 298 15.93 -18.49 12.33
N ILE A 299 15.76 -17.31 12.94
CA ILE A 299 15.36 -16.09 12.22
C ILE A 299 16.44 -15.65 11.24
N ALA A 300 17.72 -15.73 11.59
CA ALA A 300 18.81 -15.41 10.67
C ALA A 300 18.79 -16.32 9.43
N ASN A 301 18.60 -17.63 9.60
CA ASN A 301 18.49 -18.58 8.48
C ASN A 301 17.26 -18.30 7.60
N LYS A 302 16.13 -17.90 8.19
CA LYS A 302 14.94 -17.49 7.44
C LYS A 302 15.18 -16.20 6.65
N LEU A 303 15.81 -15.20 7.26
CA LEU A 303 16.13 -13.95 6.57
C LEU A 303 17.09 -14.19 5.41
N LEU A 304 18.07 -15.10 5.55
CA LEU A 304 18.93 -15.52 4.44
C LEU A 304 18.12 -16.09 3.26
N ALA A 305 17.19 -17.00 3.53
CA ALA A 305 16.31 -17.56 2.50
C ALA A 305 15.43 -16.47 1.84
N HIS A 306 14.84 -15.59 2.66
CA HIS A 306 14.01 -14.49 2.19
C HIS A 306 14.78 -13.47 1.34
N ILE A 307 16.03 -13.17 1.71
CA ILE A 307 16.92 -12.30 0.93
C ILE A 307 17.19 -12.90 -0.46
N GLU A 308 17.42 -14.21 -0.54
CA GLU A 308 17.67 -14.86 -1.82
C GLU A 308 16.42 -14.88 -2.71
N GLN A 309 15.25 -15.19 -2.13
CA GLN A 309 13.98 -15.07 -2.83
C GLN A 309 13.73 -13.64 -3.31
N TYR A 310 14.01 -12.65 -2.46
CA TYR A 310 13.84 -11.23 -2.78
C TYR A 310 14.70 -10.77 -3.96
N LYS A 311 15.97 -11.22 -4.04
CA LYS A 311 16.82 -10.97 -5.21
C LYS A 311 16.20 -11.52 -6.48
N GLY A 312 15.69 -12.75 -6.43
CA GLY A 312 15.02 -13.40 -7.54
C GLY A 312 13.79 -12.63 -8.02
N THR A 313 12.89 -12.26 -7.11
CA THR A 313 11.69 -11.49 -7.43
C THR A 313 12.02 -10.08 -7.90
N TRP A 314 13.06 -9.45 -7.35
CA TRP A 314 13.51 -8.13 -7.78
C TRP A 314 13.94 -8.14 -9.24
N LEU A 315 14.83 -9.07 -9.63
CA LEU A 315 15.40 -9.12 -10.98
C LEU A 315 14.36 -9.50 -12.04
N GLN A 316 13.23 -10.07 -11.64
CA GLN A 316 12.10 -10.33 -12.52
C GLN A 316 11.31 -9.07 -12.87
N ARG A 317 11.24 -8.07 -11.98
CA ARG A 317 10.40 -6.87 -12.13
C ARG A 317 11.18 -5.57 -12.31
N HIS A 318 12.34 -5.45 -11.70
CA HIS A 318 13.08 -4.21 -11.56
C HIS A 318 14.49 -4.31 -12.16
N LEU A 319 15.04 -3.15 -12.51
CA LEU A 319 16.42 -3.07 -12.98
C LEU A 319 17.43 -3.42 -11.87
N PRO A 320 18.59 -4.02 -12.19
CA PRO A 320 19.59 -4.42 -11.20
C PRO A 320 20.12 -3.27 -10.32
N GLY A 321 20.16 -2.04 -10.85
CA GLY A 321 20.80 -0.89 -10.20
C GLY A 321 20.19 -0.44 -8.86
N GLY A 322 18.96 -0.86 -8.52
CA GLY A 322 18.33 -0.54 -7.24
C GLY A 322 18.39 -1.66 -6.18
N LEU A 323 18.83 -2.85 -6.57
CA LEU A 323 18.75 -4.05 -5.72
C LEU A 323 19.55 -3.90 -4.42
N GLN A 324 20.78 -3.39 -4.50
CA GLN A 324 21.66 -3.29 -3.33
C GLN A 324 21.11 -2.34 -2.26
N ASN A 325 20.54 -1.21 -2.67
CA ASN A 325 19.94 -0.24 -1.76
C ASN A 325 18.70 -0.83 -1.07
N SER A 326 17.90 -1.56 -1.82
CA SER A 326 16.71 -2.23 -1.30
C SER A 326 17.07 -3.36 -0.33
N LEU A 327 18.10 -4.16 -0.65
CA LEU A 327 18.58 -5.26 0.19
C LEU A 327 19.22 -4.81 1.51
N LEU A 328 19.68 -3.56 1.59
CA LEU A 328 20.36 -3.04 2.78
C LEU A 328 19.54 -3.30 4.04
N VAL A 329 18.23 -3.03 4.00
CA VAL A 329 17.37 -3.17 5.19
C VAL A 329 17.23 -4.63 5.65
N LEU A 330 17.08 -5.58 4.73
CA LEU A 330 17.00 -7.01 5.07
C LEU A 330 18.34 -7.57 5.53
N THR A 331 19.44 -7.08 4.95
CA THR A 331 20.80 -7.46 5.34
C THR A 331 21.12 -6.91 6.73
N SER A 332 20.76 -5.66 7.02
CA SER A 332 20.87 -5.07 8.35
C SER A 332 19.97 -5.77 9.38
N ALA A 333 18.78 -6.22 8.99
CA ALA A 333 17.93 -7.04 9.85
C ALA A 333 18.62 -8.38 10.17
N LEU A 334 19.14 -9.09 9.16
CA LEU A 334 19.89 -10.33 9.33
C LEU A 334 21.03 -10.17 10.34
N HIS A 335 21.87 -9.14 10.20
CA HIS A 335 23.00 -8.90 11.10
C HIS A 335 22.62 -8.76 12.57
N ARG A 336 21.42 -8.24 12.89
CA ARG A 336 20.93 -8.14 14.28
C ARG A 336 20.65 -9.52 14.91
N PHE A 337 20.23 -10.48 14.09
CA PHE A 337 19.94 -11.85 14.52
C PHE A 337 21.17 -12.76 14.52
N VAL A 338 22.27 -12.38 13.85
CA VAL A 338 23.53 -13.14 13.94
C VAL A 338 24.17 -12.90 15.32
N PRO A 339 24.62 -13.94 16.05
CA PRO A 339 25.39 -13.77 17.26
C PRO A 339 26.67 -12.97 16.96
N THR A 340 26.90 -11.87 17.67
CA THR A 340 28.21 -11.23 17.67
C THR A 340 29.17 -12.15 18.42
N GLU A 341 30.33 -12.46 17.83
CA GLU A 341 31.39 -13.12 18.59
C GLU A 341 31.67 -12.29 19.85
N PRO A 342 31.86 -12.93 21.03
CA PRO A 342 32.30 -12.20 22.20
C PRO A 342 33.61 -11.50 21.84
N GLN A 343 33.64 -10.17 21.97
CA GLN A 343 34.90 -9.46 22.06
C GLN A 343 35.61 -10.04 23.27
N ASN A 344 36.70 -10.77 23.01
CA ASN A 344 37.62 -11.21 24.06
C ASN A 344 38.24 -9.95 24.65
N ASP A 345 37.65 -9.46 25.74
CA ASP A 345 38.30 -8.50 26.65
C ASP A 345 39.38 -9.19 27.49
#